data_AF-A0A8T8E758-F1
#
_entry.id   AF-A0A8T8E758-F1
#
_cell.length_a   1.000
_cell.length_b   1.000
_cell.length_c   1.000
_cell.angle_alpha   90.00
_cell.angle_beta   90.00
_cell.angle_gamma   90.00
#
_symmetry.space_group_name_H-M   'P 1'
#
loop_
_entity.id
_entity.type
_entity.pdbx_description
1 polymer ?
#
loop_
_entity_poly.entity_id
_entity_poly.type
_entity_poly.pdbx_seq_one_letter_code
_entity_poly.pdbx_strand_id
1 'polypeptide(L)'
;MAVTEGEYALEATVDGETEPAISRPVADLDLATHPYFVADVTPGRLAGTDARVAFQCKLYRSTDLLADGSTGEPVAESDPVTVPQVTPGRLYWDASDVDLGLLDAVSRLEIGWYPTDGDPADGTVATRGDVVVDDVRATASVDPVGSARLAATMRDLQFDHGPYVRTEMTEAFDGGEAGAFVFDDGETEPYRFETLGADRYLLTVADTEIEFGEGWS
;
A
#
# COMPACT_ATOMS: atom_id res chain seq x y z
N MET A 1 -16.78 -8.45 -5.95
CA MET A 1 -16.84 -7.88 -7.31
C MET A 1 -15.43 -7.40 -7.60
N ALA A 2 -14.82 -7.80 -8.72
CA ALA A 2 -13.39 -7.57 -8.99
C ALA A 2 -13.08 -6.16 -9.52
N VAL A 3 -14.08 -5.50 -10.12
CA VAL A 3 -14.01 -4.09 -10.54
C VAL A 3 -14.41 -3.21 -9.36
N THR A 4 -13.52 -2.33 -8.94
CA THR A 4 -13.75 -1.34 -7.87
C THR A 4 -14.03 0.05 -8.45
N GLU A 5 -13.52 0.36 -9.65
CA GLU A 5 -13.84 1.58 -10.39
C GLU A 5 -14.18 1.30 -11.88
N GLY A 6 -15.18 2.02 -12.40
CA GLY A 6 -15.47 2.01 -13.83
C GLY A 6 -16.08 0.68 -14.31
N GLU A 7 -15.65 0.21 -15.47
CA GLU A 7 -16.23 -0.96 -16.15
C GLU A 7 -15.30 -2.18 -16.21
N TYR A 8 -13.99 -1.99 -15.98
CA TYR A 8 -12.97 -3.01 -16.19
C TYR A 8 -11.90 -2.97 -15.11
N ALA A 9 -11.35 -4.13 -14.77
CA ALA A 9 -10.16 -4.29 -13.95
C ALA A 9 -9.11 -5.10 -14.73
N LEU A 10 -7.84 -5.00 -14.35
CA LEU A 10 -6.76 -5.78 -14.94
C LEU A 10 -6.57 -7.08 -14.15
N GLU A 11 -6.71 -8.22 -14.80
CA GLU A 11 -6.37 -9.53 -14.23
C GLU A 11 -5.03 -10.00 -14.78
N ALA A 12 -4.09 -10.32 -13.89
CA ALA A 12 -2.82 -10.93 -14.20
C ALA A 12 -2.83 -12.39 -13.72
N THR A 13 -2.75 -13.34 -14.65
CA THR A 13 -2.58 -14.76 -14.35
C THR A 13 -1.12 -15.15 -14.51
N VAL A 14 -0.55 -15.70 -13.44
CA VAL A 14 0.87 -16.09 -13.36
C VAL A 14 0.98 -17.60 -13.26
N ASP A 15 1.94 -18.18 -13.97
CA ASP A 15 2.28 -19.60 -13.88
C ASP A 15 3.79 -19.80 -13.75
N GLY A 16 4.31 -19.59 -12.54
CA GLY A 16 5.67 -19.99 -12.19
C GLY A 16 6.71 -18.86 -12.18
N GLU A 17 6.30 -17.62 -11.90
CA GLU A 17 7.21 -16.48 -11.71
C GLU A 17 7.40 -16.19 -10.22
N THR A 18 8.63 -15.87 -9.80
CA THR A 18 8.95 -15.61 -8.38
C THR A 18 8.50 -14.22 -7.95
N GLU A 19 8.63 -13.23 -8.85
CA GLU A 19 8.17 -11.85 -8.67
C GLU A 19 7.42 -11.39 -9.92
N PRO A 20 6.21 -11.92 -10.17
CA PRO A 20 5.35 -11.36 -11.20
C PRO A 20 5.07 -9.89 -10.93
N ALA A 21 4.96 -9.12 -12.02
CA ALA A 21 4.66 -7.71 -11.93
C ALA A 21 3.83 -7.23 -13.12
N ILE A 22 3.01 -6.21 -12.87
CA ILE A 22 2.43 -5.37 -13.92
C ILE A 22 3.15 -4.04 -13.93
N SER A 23 3.17 -3.38 -15.09
CA SER A 23 3.84 -2.10 -15.20
C SER A 23 3.27 -1.25 -16.30
N ARG A 24 3.46 0.06 -16.16
CA ARG A 24 2.97 1.03 -17.13
C ARG A 24 3.92 2.23 -17.22
N PRO A 25 4.11 2.80 -18.42
CA PRO A 25 4.73 4.11 -18.55
C PRO A 25 3.94 5.18 -17.77
N VAL A 26 4.66 6.05 -17.06
CA VAL A 26 4.11 7.17 -16.27
C VAL A 26 4.83 8.49 -16.56
N ALA A 27 5.57 8.57 -17.67
CA ALA A 27 6.32 9.77 -18.05
C ALA A 27 5.45 11.01 -18.33
N ASP A 28 4.13 10.81 -18.45
CA ASP A 28 3.12 11.85 -18.59
C ASP A 28 2.48 12.31 -17.27
N LEU A 29 2.83 11.66 -16.15
CA LEU A 29 2.40 12.06 -14.80
C LEU A 29 3.46 12.95 -14.14
N ASP A 30 3.02 14.08 -13.58
CA ASP A 30 3.86 14.92 -12.73
C ASP A 30 3.89 14.35 -11.31
N LEU A 31 4.85 13.45 -11.06
CA LEU A 31 5.00 12.78 -9.77
C LEU A 31 5.55 13.70 -8.68
N ALA A 32 6.19 14.82 -9.04
CA ALA A 32 6.61 15.82 -8.06
C ALA A 32 5.41 16.50 -7.40
N THR A 33 4.28 16.62 -8.11
CA THR A 33 3.02 17.16 -7.57
C THR A 33 2.00 16.09 -7.21
N HIS A 34 2.22 14.84 -7.60
CA HIS A 34 1.34 13.70 -7.30
C HIS A 34 2.13 12.49 -6.74
N PRO A 35 2.84 12.63 -5.62
CA PRO A 35 3.74 11.58 -5.12
C PRO A 35 3.02 10.43 -4.40
N TYR A 36 1.71 10.53 -4.18
CA TYR A 36 0.95 9.55 -3.38
C TYR A 36 0.26 8.53 -4.28
N PHE A 37 0.64 7.25 -4.17
CA PHE A 37 0.09 6.18 -4.98
C PHE A 37 -0.92 5.33 -4.20
N VAL A 38 -2.01 4.97 -4.87
CA VAL A 38 -2.96 3.95 -4.38
C VAL A 38 -3.38 3.03 -5.51
N ALA A 39 -3.74 1.79 -5.16
CA ALA A 39 -4.31 0.83 -6.08
C ALA A 39 -5.21 -0.15 -5.33
N ASP A 40 -6.31 -0.58 -5.92
CA ASP A 40 -7.11 -1.67 -5.39
C ASP A 40 -6.58 -3.01 -5.93
N VAL A 41 -6.43 -3.98 -5.04
CA VAL A 41 -5.95 -5.33 -5.41
C VAL A 41 -6.83 -6.40 -4.81
N THR A 42 -7.02 -7.49 -5.56
CA THR A 42 -7.64 -8.70 -5.04
C THR A 42 -6.79 -9.89 -5.47
N PRO A 43 -5.88 -10.39 -4.61
CA PRO A 43 -5.19 -11.64 -4.89
C PRO A 43 -6.19 -12.79 -4.90
N GLY A 44 -6.13 -13.63 -5.94
CA GLY A 44 -6.87 -14.88 -6.04
C GLY A 44 -6.31 -15.95 -5.09
N ARG A 45 -6.60 -17.21 -5.40
CA ARG A 45 -5.96 -18.33 -4.68
C ARG A 45 -4.63 -18.67 -5.35
N LEU A 46 -3.54 -18.58 -4.59
CA LEU A 46 -2.23 -19.01 -5.05
C LEU A 46 -2.05 -20.51 -4.82
N ALA A 47 -1.57 -21.23 -5.82
CA ALA A 47 -1.40 -22.67 -5.73
C ALA A 47 -0.20 -23.02 -4.84
N GLY A 48 -0.44 -23.85 -3.82
CA GLY A 48 0.61 -24.40 -2.96
C GLY A 48 0.91 -23.61 -1.69
N THR A 49 0.19 -22.51 -1.43
CA THR A 49 0.32 -21.71 -0.20
C THR A 49 -0.99 -21.02 0.16
N ASP A 50 -1.24 -20.90 1.47
CA ASP A 50 -2.32 -20.06 2.03
C ASP A 50 -1.78 -18.73 2.61
N ALA A 51 -0.50 -18.42 2.37
CA ALA A 51 0.14 -17.20 2.85
C ALA A 51 -0.49 -15.94 2.25
N ARG A 52 -0.34 -14.82 2.95
CA ARG A 52 -0.71 -13.50 2.42
C ARG A 52 0.15 -13.18 1.19
N VAL A 53 -0.32 -12.27 0.36
CA VAL A 53 0.42 -11.77 -0.80
C VAL A 53 0.98 -10.40 -0.45
N ALA A 54 2.29 -10.25 -0.54
CA ALA A 54 2.96 -8.97 -0.40
C ALA A 54 3.00 -8.27 -1.77
N PHE A 55 2.72 -6.97 -1.78
CA PHE A 55 2.74 -6.12 -2.97
C PHE A 55 3.69 -4.96 -2.76
N GLN A 56 4.47 -4.60 -3.78
CA GLN A 56 5.40 -3.48 -3.76
C GLN A 56 5.27 -2.63 -5.03
N CYS A 57 5.30 -1.32 -4.85
CA CYS A 57 5.40 -0.35 -5.93
C CYS A 57 6.87 -0.01 -6.17
N LYS A 58 7.31 -0.01 -7.43
CA LYS A 58 8.68 0.34 -7.84
C LYS A 58 8.63 1.39 -8.95
N LEU A 59 9.50 2.41 -8.85
CA LEU A 59 9.65 3.44 -9.88
C LEU A 59 10.97 3.26 -10.62
N TYR A 60 10.95 3.46 -11.93
CA TYR A 60 12.12 3.30 -12.81
C TYR A 60 12.30 4.49 -13.75
N ARG A 61 13.54 4.88 -14.02
CA ARG A 61 13.86 5.83 -15.10
C ARG A 61 13.94 5.09 -16.42
N SER A 62 13.83 5.84 -17.52
CA SER A 62 13.91 5.29 -18.87
C SER A 62 15.28 4.66 -19.16
N THR A 63 16.33 5.17 -18.52
CA THR A 63 17.70 4.64 -18.61
C THR A 63 17.90 3.32 -17.89
N ASP A 64 17.02 3.02 -16.93
CA ASP A 64 17.09 1.80 -16.13
C ASP A 64 16.39 0.63 -16.84
N LEU A 65 15.73 0.88 -18.00
CA LEU A 65 15.16 -0.19 -18.82
C LEU A 65 16.28 -0.86 -19.63
N LEU A 66 16.49 -2.15 -19.39
CA LEU A 66 17.43 -2.97 -20.14
C LEU A 66 16.90 -3.22 -21.57
N ALA A 67 17.81 -3.51 -22.50
CA ALA A 67 17.50 -3.63 -23.92
C ALA A 67 16.52 -4.78 -24.26
N ASP A 68 16.35 -5.74 -23.36
CA ASP A 68 15.39 -6.85 -23.45
C ASP A 68 14.03 -6.53 -22.80
N GLY A 69 13.84 -5.32 -22.29
CA GLY A 69 12.62 -4.89 -21.61
C GLY A 69 12.57 -5.24 -20.12
N SER A 70 13.60 -5.88 -19.57
CA SER A 70 13.74 -6.08 -18.13
C SER A 70 14.09 -4.77 -17.42
N THR A 71 13.75 -4.67 -16.13
CA THR A 71 14.04 -3.52 -15.28
C THR A 71 15.41 -3.65 -14.63
N GLY A 72 16.19 -2.58 -14.65
CA GLY A 72 17.38 -2.40 -13.85
C GLY A 72 17.03 -2.11 -12.40
N GLU A 73 17.93 -1.43 -11.68
CA GLU A 73 17.68 -1.03 -10.28
C GLU A 73 16.60 0.06 -10.21
N PRO A 74 15.56 -0.09 -9.36
CA PRO A 74 14.55 0.95 -9.20
C PRO A 74 15.14 2.21 -8.57
N VAL A 75 14.59 3.38 -8.89
CA VAL A 75 14.98 4.63 -8.21
C VAL A 75 14.38 4.74 -6.82
N ALA A 76 13.24 4.10 -6.62
CA ALA A 76 12.52 4.06 -5.36
C ALA A 76 11.61 2.83 -5.34
N GLU A 77 11.41 2.29 -4.14
CA GLU A 77 10.60 1.11 -3.87
C GLU A 77 9.83 1.35 -2.57
N SER A 78 8.55 0.96 -2.56
CA SER A 78 7.71 1.03 -1.37
C SER A 78 8.00 -0.13 -0.41
N ASP A 79 7.68 0.08 0.87
CA ASP A 79 7.50 -1.06 1.78
C ASP A 79 6.40 -2.00 1.25
N PRO A 80 6.50 -3.32 1.51
CA PRO A 80 5.46 -4.26 1.08
C PRO A 80 4.15 -4.07 1.83
N VAL A 81 3.04 -3.97 1.09
CA VAL A 81 1.69 -4.05 1.65
C VAL A 81 1.19 -5.48 1.53
N THR A 82 0.83 -6.10 2.66
CA THR A 82 0.32 -7.48 2.65
C THR A 82 -1.20 -7.53 2.57
N VAL A 83 -1.71 -8.42 1.71
CA VAL A 83 -3.14 -8.62 1.49
C VAL A 83 -3.46 -10.11 1.60
N PRO A 84 -4.47 -10.51 2.40
CA PRO A 84 -4.93 -11.89 2.43
C PRO A 84 -5.44 -12.34 1.07
N GLN A 85 -5.16 -13.60 0.70
CA GLN A 85 -5.75 -14.20 -0.49
C GLN A 85 -7.28 -14.12 -0.45
N VAL A 86 -7.91 -14.09 -1.62
CA VAL A 86 -9.36 -14.03 -1.86
C VAL A 86 -10.09 -12.86 -1.17
N THR A 87 -9.35 -11.85 -0.73
CA THR A 87 -9.87 -10.67 -0.02
C THR A 87 -9.37 -9.40 -0.69
N PRO A 88 -10.24 -8.42 -1.00
CA PRO A 88 -9.80 -7.13 -1.51
C PRO A 88 -8.90 -6.40 -0.49
N GLY A 89 -7.88 -5.74 -1.00
CA GLY A 89 -7.00 -4.83 -0.28
C GLY A 89 -6.75 -3.57 -1.08
N ARG A 90 -6.19 -2.56 -0.42
CA ARG A 90 -5.75 -1.33 -1.06
C ARG A 90 -4.26 -1.16 -0.80
N LEU A 91 -3.49 -1.04 -1.87
CA LEU A 91 -2.10 -0.64 -1.83
C LEU A 91 -2.04 0.86 -1.60
N TYR A 92 -0.99 1.28 -0.91
CA TYR A 92 -0.72 2.68 -0.65
C TYR A 92 0.77 2.89 -0.57
N TRP A 93 1.22 4.02 -1.10
CA TRP A 93 2.61 4.41 -1.00
C TRP A 93 2.73 5.93 -0.98
N ASP A 94 3.43 6.42 0.02
CA ASP A 94 3.94 7.78 0.05
C ASP A 94 5.33 7.84 -0.58
N ALA A 95 5.42 8.42 -1.77
CA ALA A 95 6.70 8.65 -2.44
C ALA A 95 7.20 10.09 -2.29
N SER A 96 6.62 10.93 -1.42
CA SER A 96 7.06 12.33 -1.28
C SER A 96 8.45 12.48 -0.69
N ASP A 97 8.93 11.46 0.02
CA ASP A 97 10.31 11.37 0.51
C ASP A 97 11.35 11.07 -0.59
N VAL A 98 10.91 10.71 -1.81
CA VAL A 98 11.81 10.48 -2.93
C VAL A 98 12.33 11.82 -3.46
N ASP A 99 13.64 11.91 -3.71
CA ASP A 99 14.26 13.12 -4.27
C ASP A 99 13.52 13.62 -5.52
N LEU A 100 13.17 14.92 -5.54
CA LEU A 100 12.39 15.52 -6.62
C LEU A 100 13.04 15.35 -8.00
N GLY A 101 14.38 15.41 -8.07
CA GLY A 101 15.10 15.19 -9.32
C GLY A 101 15.04 13.74 -9.80
N LEU A 102 14.84 12.78 -8.89
CA LEU A 102 14.56 11.39 -9.24
C LEU A 102 13.12 11.21 -9.69
N LEU A 103 12.14 11.79 -8.98
CA LEU A 103 10.72 11.74 -9.38
C LEU A 103 10.49 12.32 -10.78
N ASP A 104 11.13 13.45 -11.10
CA ASP A 104 11.09 14.08 -12.43
C ASP A 104 11.68 13.18 -13.54
N ALA A 105 12.56 12.25 -13.19
CA ALA A 105 13.21 11.35 -14.14
C ALA A 105 12.47 10.00 -14.31
N VAL A 106 11.46 9.73 -13.47
CA VAL A 106 10.69 8.48 -13.53
C VAL A 106 9.91 8.40 -14.83
N SER A 107 9.88 7.19 -15.40
CA SER A 107 9.21 6.92 -16.65
C SER A 107 8.25 5.73 -16.58
N ARG A 108 8.37 4.89 -15.53
CA ARG A 108 7.59 3.66 -15.38
C ARG A 108 7.30 3.39 -13.91
N LEU A 109 6.05 3.01 -13.65
CA LEU A 109 5.60 2.42 -12.40
C LEU A 109 5.43 0.91 -12.61
N GLU A 110 5.86 0.14 -11.62
CA GLU A 110 5.68 -1.29 -11.53
C GLU A 110 4.99 -1.63 -10.20
N ILE A 111 4.08 -2.61 -10.25
CA ILE A 111 3.47 -3.23 -9.07
C ILE A 111 3.84 -4.71 -9.14
N GLY A 112 4.74 -5.13 -8.28
CA GLY A 112 5.18 -6.52 -8.14
C GLY A 112 4.54 -7.19 -6.92
N TRP A 113 4.48 -8.53 -6.93
CA TRP A 113 3.94 -9.28 -5.80
C TRP A 113 4.55 -10.66 -5.61
N TYR A 114 4.49 -11.17 -4.37
CA TYR A 114 4.98 -12.49 -3.99
C TYR A 114 4.28 -13.02 -2.72
N PRO A 115 4.20 -14.34 -2.51
CA PRO A 115 3.69 -14.93 -1.25
C PRO A 115 4.62 -14.62 -0.06
N THR A 116 4.06 -14.32 1.11
CA THR A 116 4.85 -13.93 2.29
C THR A 116 5.61 -15.08 2.97
N ASP A 117 5.37 -16.33 2.58
CA ASP A 117 6.06 -17.52 3.10
C ASP A 117 7.26 -17.96 2.25
N GLY A 118 7.62 -17.16 1.24
CA GLY A 118 8.81 -17.32 0.42
C GLY A 118 9.56 -16.00 0.26
N ASP A 119 10.89 -16.07 0.27
CA ASP A 119 11.71 -14.96 -0.20
C ASP A 119 11.79 -15.02 -1.74
N PRO A 120 11.33 -13.98 -2.46
CA PRO A 120 11.47 -13.94 -3.92
C PRO A 120 12.92 -14.06 -4.39
N ALA A 121 13.89 -13.54 -3.63
CA ALA A 121 15.31 -13.58 -3.96
C ALA A 121 15.90 -15.01 -3.91
N ASP A 122 15.29 -15.90 -3.12
CA ASP A 122 15.69 -17.31 -3.05
C ASP A 122 15.24 -18.09 -4.29
N GLY A 123 14.28 -17.55 -5.07
CA GLY A 123 13.77 -18.16 -6.30
C GLY A 123 13.06 -19.51 -6.10
N THR A 124 12.76 -19.87 -4.84
CA THR A 124 12.21 -21.19 -4.48
C THR A 124 10.69 -21.24 -4.51
N VAL A 125 10.03 -20.10 -4.32
CA VAL A 125 8.57 -19.98 -4.32
C VAL A 125 8.14 -19.26 -5.60
N ALA A 126 7.56 -20.03 -6.51
CA ALA A 126 7.04 -19.51 -7.76
C ALA A 126 5.53 -19.28 -7.63
N THR A 127 5.10 -18.04 -7.86
CA THR A 127 3.71 -17.61 -7.83
C THR A 127 2.92 -18.29 -8.96
N ARG A 128 1.81 -18.91 -8.59
CA ARG A 128 0.85 -19.51 -9.54
C ARG A 128 -0.57 -19.17 -9.12
N GLY A 129 -1.28 -18.42 -9.95
CA GLY A 129 -2.63 -17.94 -9.64
C GLY A 129 -2.92 -16.60 -10.29
N ASP A 130 -4.04 -16.01 -9.93
CA ASP A 130 -4.51 -14.73 -10.43
C ASP A 130 -4.37 -13.61 -9.39
N VAL A 131 -4.11 -12.40 -9.87
CA VAL A 131 -4.23 -11.16 -9.12
C VAL A 131 -5.03 -10.19 -9.97
N VAL A 132 -6.06 -9.59 -9.38
CA VAL A 132 -6.76 -8.46 -9.98
C VAL A 132 -6.19 -7.17 -9.41
N VAL A 133 -5.87 -6.22 -10.29
CA VAL A 133 -5.49 -4.84 -9.96
C VAL A 133 -6.46 -3.88 -10.63
N ASP A 134 -6.94 -2.91 -9.88
CA ASP A 134 -7.84 -1.86 -10.35
C ASP A 134 -7.49 -0.51 -9.69
N ASP A 135 -8.07 0.57 -10.22
CA ASP A 135 -8.00 1.90 -9.63
C ASP A 135 -6.58 2.38 -9.26
N VAL A 136 -5.59 2.15 -10.14
CA VAL A 136 -4.21 2.60 -9.94
C VAL A 136 -4.13 4.11 -10.19
N ARG A 137 -3.81 4.88 -9.15
CA ARG A 137 -3.75 6.35 -9.20
C ARG A 137 -2.53 6.90 -8.49
N ALA A 138 -2.00 7.99 -9.04
CA ALA A 138 -1.11 8.93 -8.36
C ALA A 138 -1.93 10.18 -8.00
N THR A 139 -1.77 10.71 -6.78
CA THR A 139 -2.58 11.82 -6.27
C THR A 139 -1.70 12.84 -5.55
N ALA A 140 -2.20 14.08 -5.44
CA ALA A 140 -1.52 15.18 -4.75
C ALA A 140 -1.82 15.24 -3.24
N SER A 141 -2.73 14.40 -2.74
CA SER A 141 -3.15 14.38 -1.34
C SER A 141 -2.67 13.11 -0.67
N VAL A 142 -2.21 13.21 0.59
CA VAL A 142 -1.84 12.03 1.40
C VAL A 142 -3.08 11.26 1.89
N ASP A 143 -4.28 11.86 1.87
CA ASP A 143 -5.49 11.28 2.46
C ASP A 143 -5.85 9.88 1.93
N PRO A 144 -5.71 9.57 0.63
CA PRO A 144 -5.96 8.21 0.13
C PRO A 144 -4.96 7.20 0.70
N VAL A 145 -3.69 7.60 0.89
CA VAL A 145 -2.64 6.77 1.50
C VAL A 145 -2.95 6.56 2.98
N GLY A 146 -3.22 7.64 3.72
CA GLY A 146 -3.58 7.57 5.14
C GLY A 146 -4.83 6.71 5.38
N SER A 147 -5.86 6.87 4.55
CA SER A 147 -7.10 6.08 4.64
C SER A 147 -6.85 4.59 4.37
N ALA A 148 -6.05 4.27 3.36
CA ALA A 148 -5.69 2.90 3.03
C ALA A 148 -4.84 2.24 4.13
N ARG A 149 -3.86 2.99 4.66
CA ARG A 149 -3.02 2.54 5.78
C ARG A 149 -3.85 2.29 7.04
N LEU A 150 -4.74 3.21 7.41
CA LEU A 150 -5.67 3.02 8.53
C LEU A 150 -6.56 1.79 8.35
N ALA A 151 -7.11 1.59 7.16
CA ALA A 151 -7.93 0.42 6.86
C ALA A 151 -7.12 -0.89 6.98
N ALA A 152 -5.87 -0.91 6.52
CA ALA A 152 -4.97 -2.05 6.67
C ALA A 152 -4.65 -2.33 8.14
N THR A 153 -4.24 -1.30 8.90
CA THR A 153 -3.97 -1.40 10.34
C THR A 153 -5.19 -1.92 11.10
N MET A 154 -6.37 -1.33 10.90
CA MET A 154 -7.59 -1.77 11.58
C MET A 154 -8.03 -3.18 11.18
N ARG A 155 -7.75 -3.62 9.95
CA ARG A 155 -8.03 -4.99 9.51
C ARG A 155 -7.13 -5.99 10.23
N ASP A 156 -5.84 -5.69 10.36
CA ASP A 156 -4.89 -6.55 11.06
C ASP A 156 -5.22 -6.64 12.55
N LEU A 157 -5.50 -5.50 13.19
CA LEU A 157 -5.97 -5.50 14.58
C LEU A 157 -7.28 -6.29 14.77
N GLN A 158 -8.23 -6.19 13.83
CA GLN A 158 -9.46 -6.99 13.91
C GLN A 158 -9.27 -8.47 13.61
N PHE A 159 -8.23 -8.83 12.87
CA PHE A 159 -7.86 -10.22 12.67
C PHE A 159 -7.28 -10.82 13.96
N ASP A 160 -6.46 -10.05 14.67
CA ASP A 160 -5.80 -10.49 15.90
C ASP A 160 -6.75 -10.48 17.11
N HIS A 161 -7.58 -9.43 17.24
CA HIS A 161 -8.39 -9.16 18.43
C HIS A 161 -9.92 -9.32 18.23
N GLY A 162 -10.34 -9.67 17.01
CA GLY A 162 -11.74 -9.71 16.64
C GLY A 162 -12.33 -8.33 16.34
N PRO A 163 -13.66 -8.22 16.12
CA PRO A 163 -14.29 -6.99 15.66
C PRO A 163 -14.01 -5.79 16.56
N TYR A 164 -13.84 -4.61 15.96
CA TYR A 164 -13.82 -3.34 16.69
C TYR A 164 -15.16 -3.12 17.39
N VAL A 165 -15.13 -2.74 18.67
CA VAL A 165 -16.32 -2.51 19.49
C VAL A 165 -16.56 -1.02 19.71
N ARG A 166 -15.56 -0.29 20.21
CA ARG A 166 -15.67 1.13 20.54
C ARG A 166 -14.31 1.79 20.71
N THR A 167 -14.31 3.12 20.73
CA THR A 167 -13.16 3.95 21.10
C THR A 167 -13.39 4.53 22.49
N GLU A 168 -12.38 4.42 23.35
CA GLU A 168 -12.35 5.01 24.69
C GLU A 168 -11.31 6.12 24.73
N MET A 169 -11.75 7.38 24.65
CA MET A 169 -10.88 8.54 24.86
C MET A 169 -10.52 8.66 26.33
N THR A 170 -9.23 8.67 26.64
CA THR A 170 -8.71 8.78 28.02
C THR A 170 -8.13 10.16 28.31
N GLU A 171 -7.65 10.86 27.29
CA GLU A 171 -7.03 12.18 27.41
C GLU A 171 -7.44 13.09 26.25
N ALA A 172 -7.75 14.34 26.58
CA ALA A 172 -7.87 15.43 25.60
C ALA A 172 -6.85 16.50 25.95
N PHE A 173 -6.16 17.03 24.95
CA PHE A 173 -5.10 18.04 25.12
C PHE A 173 -5.22 19.13 24.05
N ASP A 174 -4.43 20.19 24.21
CA ASP A 174 -4.39 21.26 23.21
C ASP A 174 -3.81 20.71 21.90
N GLY A 175 -4.62 20.70 20.85
CA GLY A 175 -4.25 20.13 19.57
C GLY A 175 -4.48 18.62 19.40
N GLY A 176 -5.25 17.95 20.26
CA GLY A 176 -5.58 16.54 19.99
C GLY A 176 -6.26 15.75 21.11
N GLU A 177 -6.31 14.44 20.90
CA GLU A 177 -6.85 13.46 21.85
C GLU A 177 -6.06 12.14 21.81
N ALA A 178 -6.17 11.37 22.89
CA ALA A 178 -5.59 10.04 22.99
C ALA A 178 -6.52 9.10 23.77
N GLY A 179 -6.38 7.81 23.52
CA GLY A 179 -7.23 6.79 24.10
C GLY A 179 -6.86 5.40 23.63
N ALA A 180 -7.86 4.51 23.60
CA ALA A 180 -7.69 3.17 23.06
C ALA A 180 -8.87 2.74 22.19
N PHE A 181 -8.59 1.92 21.18
CA PHE A 181 -9.57 1.11 20.49
C PHE A 181 -9.80 -0.19 21.26
N VAL A 182 -11.06 -0.54 21.49
CA VAL A 182 -11.47 -1.74 22.22
C VAL A 182 -12.04 -2.75 21.24
N PHE A 183 -11.59 -3.99 21.33
CA PHE A 183 -12.00 -5.10 20.47
C PHE A 183 -12.85 -6.14 21.23
N ASP A 184 -13.47 -7.06 20.50
CA ASP A 184 -14.45 -8.01 21.03
C ASP A 184 -13.84 -9.04 22.01
N ASP A 185 -12.56 -9.38 21.83
CA ASP A 185 -11.81 -10.24 22.76
C ASP A 185 -11.47 -9.55 24.10
N GLY A 186 -11.70 -8.23 24.19
CA GLY A 186 -11.41 -7.39 25.35
C GLY A 186 -10.02 -6.75 25.35
N GLU A 187 -9.18 -7.02 24.35
CA GLU A 187 -7.90 -6.34 24.16
C GLU A 187 -8.12 -4.89 23.71
N THR A 188 -7.11 -4.05 23.98
CA THR A 188 -7.16 -2.62 23.69
C THR A 188 -5.87 -2.14 23.06
N GLU A 189 -5.98 -1.39 21.96
CA GLU A 189 -4.82 -0.80 21.27
C GLU A 189 -4.79 0.71 21.43
N PRO A 190 -3.64 1.31 21.79
CA PRO A 190 -3.55 2.75 21.99
C PRO A 190 -3.73 3.50 20.67
N TYR A 191 -4.41 4.64 20.75
CA TYR A 191 -4.43 5.62 19.67
C TYR A 191 -4.08 7.02 20.18
N ARG A 192 -3.51 7.82 19.29
CA ARG A 192 -3.25 9.25 19.50
C ARG A 192 -3.57 10.01 18.22
N PHE A 193 -4.41 11.03 18.31
CA PHE A 193 -4.74 11.93 17.21
C PHE A 193 -4.23 13.34 17.50
N GLU A 194 -3.45 13.90 16.58
CA GLU A 194 -2.81 15.20 16.72
C GLU A 194 -3.11 16.11 15.54
N THR A 195 -3.47 17.35 15.84
CA THR A 195 -3.61 18.46 14.89
C THR A 195 -2.34 19.28 14.90
N LEU A 196 -1.47 19.06 13.92
CA LEU A 196 -0.15 19.66 13.81
C LEU A 196 -0.14 20.98 13.02
N GLY A 197 -1.28 21.37 12.44
CA GLY A 197 -1.50 22.54 11.60
C GLY A 197 -2.98 22.68 11.23
N ALA A 198 -3.35 23.69 10.43
CA ALA A 198 -4.75 23.93 10.05
C ALA A 198 -5.40 22.70 9.39
N ASP A 199 -4.64 22.06 8.50
CA ASP A 199 -5.07 20.89 7.73
C ASP A 199 -4.04 19.76 7.82
N ARG A 200 -3.23 19.69 8.88
CA ARG A 200 -2.17 18.66 9.03
C ARG A 200 -2.43 17.81 10.25
N TYR A 201 -2.75 16.53 10.04
CA TYR A 201 -3.18 15.63 11.11
C TYR A 201 -2.38 14.34 11.15
N LEU A 202 -1.96 13.93 12.34
CA LEU A 202 -1.27 12.66 12.58
C LEU A 202 -2.14 11.78 13.45
N LEU A 203 -2.41 10.57 12.98
CA LEU A 203 -3.04 9.51 13.76
C LEU A 203 -2.02 8.40 14.00
N THR A 204 -1.69 8.13 15.26
CA THR A 204 -0.91 6.95 15.65
C THR A 204 -1.85 5.89 16.19
N VAL A 205 -1.79 4.67 15.66
CA VAL A 205 -2.55 3.50 16.14
C VAL A 205 -1.58 2.34 16.31
N ALA A 206 -1.48 1.77 17.51
CA ALA A 206 -0.55 0.67 17.80
C ALA A 206 0.87 0.93 17.22
N ASP A 207 1.44 2.09 17.56
CA ASP A 207 2.74 2.60 17.06
C ASP A 207 2.85 2.85 15.54
N THR A 208 1.76 2.67 14.78
CA THR A 208 1.71 3.00 13.35
C THR A 208 1.26 4.44 13.16
N GLU A 209 2.15 5.29 12.65
CA GLU A 209 1.85 6.66 12.25
C GLU A 209 1.13 6.71 10.89
N ILE A 210 0.07 7.52 10.83
CA ILE A 210 -0.80 7.65 9.67
C ILE A 210 -1.10 9.14 9.45
N GLU A 211 -0.67 9.64 8.32
CA GLU A 211 -0.74 11.06 7.96
C GLU A 211 -2.02 11.38 7.19
N PHE A 212 -2.61 12.53 7.50
CA PHE A 212 -3.80 13.06 6.84
C PHE A 212 -3.68 14.56 6.59
N GLY A 213 -4.36 15.02 5.55
CA GLY A 213 -4.49 16.41 5.14
C GLY A 213 -3.31 16.93 4.31
N GLU A 214 -2.87 18.15 4.55
CA GLU A 214 -1.90 18.89 3.75
C GLU A 214 -0.61 19.22 4.54
N GLY A 215 0.46 19.55 3.80
CA GLY A 215 1.71 20.05 4.38
C GLY A 215 2.65 18.97 4.92
N TRP A 216 2.60 17.78 4.33
CA TRP A 216 3.47 16.63 4.61
C TRP A 216 4.72 16.57 3.70
N SER A 217 4.85 17.50 2.75
CA SER A 217 5.98 17.63 1.80
C SER A 217 7.00 18.69 2.17
#